data_AF-M5DXP2-F1
#
_entry.id   AF-M5DXP2-F1
#
_cell.length_a   1.000
_cell.length_b   1.000
_cell.length_c   1.000
_cell.angle_alpha   90.00
_cell.angle_beta   90.00
_cell.angle_gamma   90.00
#
_symmetry.space_group_name_H-M   'P 1'
#
loop_
_entity.id
_entity.type
_entity.pdbx_description
1 polymer ?
#
loop_
_entity_poly.entity_id
_entity_poly.type
_entity_poly.pdbx_seq_one_letter_code
_entity_poly.pdbx_strand_id
1 'polypeptide(L)'
;MLENEKYLYTIASEEDIYQACKIASKNMFSFLKQKIKIDETELLMLMGLICDIEIYQVVDPKLTARIKIRKDNLKNFNLNFL
;
A
#
# COMPACT_ATOMS: atom_id res chain seq x y z
N MET A 1 -2.88 7.83 4.13
CA MET A 1 -2.37 7.63 2.75
C MET A 1 -1.68 8.90 2.30
N LEU A 2 -0.75 8.78 1.36
CA LEU A 2 -0.07 9.91 0.70
C LEU A 2 -0.02 9.62 -0.80
N GLU A 3 -0.06 10.65 -1.61
CA GLU A 3 0.03 10.55 -3.06
C GLU A 3 0.99 11.60 -3.61
N ASN A 4 1.78 11.23 -4.61
CA ASN A 4 2.54 12.16 -5.43
C ASN A 4 2.30 11.86 -6.92
N GLU A 5 2.98 12.58 -7.82
CA GLU A 5 2.80 12.42 -9.27
C GLU A 5 2.93 10.97 -9.78
N LYS A 6 3.81 10.17 -9.16
CA LYS A 6 4.19 8.84 -9.65
C LYS A 6 3.67 7.69 -8.79
N TYR A 7 3.43 7.93 -7.51
CA TYR A 7 3.22 6.89 -6.51
C TYR A 7 2.06 7.21 -5.58
N LEU A 8 1.40 6.14 -5.14
CA LEU A 8 0.44 6.14 -4.06
C LEU A 8 1.02 5.34 -2.89
N TYR A 9 0.78 5.83 -1.68
CA TYR A 9 1.30 5.23 -0.45
C TYR A 9 0.20 5.01 0.59
N THR A 10 0.19 3.83 1.20
CA THR A 10 -0.42 3.63 2.52
C THR A 10 0.68 3.59 3.56
N ILE A 11 0.45 4.23 4.70
CA ILE A 11 1.46 4.44 5.74
C ILE A 11 0.83 4.02 7.06
N ALA A 12 1.59 3.33 7.91
CA ALA A 12 1.17 2.95 9.26
C ALA A 12 2.37 3.04 10.21
N SER A 13 2.09 3.38 11.46
CA SER A 13 3.08 3.46 12.54
C SER A 13 2.62 2.66 13.74
N GLU A 14 3.46 1.75 14.21
CA GLU A 14 3.16 0.82 15.31
C GLU A 14 4.40 0.62 16.19
N GLU A 15 4.23 0.04 17.38
CA GLU A 15 5.35 -0.28 18.27
C GLU A 15 6.29 -1.34 17.67
N ASP A 16 5.74 -2.21 16.82
CA ASP A 16 6.47 -3.26 16.11
C ASP A 16 6.41 -3.04 14.59
N ILE A 17 7.54 -3.25 13.92
CA ILE A 17 7.65 -2.95 12.49
C ILE A 17 6.87 -3.95 11.63
N TYR A 18 6.73 -5.21 12.07
CA TYR A 18 5.91 -6.18 11.35
C TYR A 18 4.44 -5.81 11.42
N GLN A 19 3.98 -5.30 12.56
CA GLN A 19 2.63 -4.79 12.72
C GLN A 19 2.38 -3.54 11.85
N ALA A 20 3.34 -2.62 11.76
CA ALA A 20 3.27 -1.47 10.86
C ALA A 20 3.16 -1.93 9.38
N CYS A 21 4.01 -2.86 8.95
CA CYS A 21 3.95 -3.46 7.61
C CYS A 21 2.58 -4.11 7.33
N LYS A 22 2.06 -4.88 8.30
CA LYS A 22 0.77 -5.56 8.19
C LYS A 22 -0.39 -4.57 8.02
N ILE A 23 -0.42 -3.48 8.79
CA ILE A 23 -1.47 -2.48 8.70
C ILE A 23 -1.35 -1.69 7.40
N ALA A 24 -0.15 -1.28 6.99
CA ALA A 24 0.06 -0.58 5.73
C ALA A 24 -0.40 -1.46 4.53
N SER A 25 -0.06 -2.75 4.52
CA SER A 25 -0.53 -3.75 3.53
C SER A 25 -2.04 -3.89 3.51
N LYS A 26 -2.67 -4.05 4.67
CA LYS A 26 -4.14 -4.13 4.77
C LYS A 26 -4.84 -2.87 4.28
N ASN A 27 -4.27 -1.71 4.57
CA ASN A 27 -4.81 -0.43 4.09
C ASN A 27 -4.74 -0.35 2.56
N MET A 28 -3.66 -0.83 1.94
CA MET A 28 -3.54 -0.84 0.47
C MET A 28 -4.51 -1.83 -0.16
N PHE A 29 -4.63 -3.03 0.43
CA PHE A 29 -5.60 -4.03 -0.01
C PHE A 29 -7.03 -3.49 0.04
N SER A 30 -7.43 -2.92 1.18
CA SER A 30 -8.76 -2.33 1.36
C SER A 30 -9.04 -1.19 0.37
N PHE A 31 -8.03 -0.37 0.06
CA PHE A 31 -8.14 0.70 -0.93
C PHE A 31 -8.33 0.15 -2.35
N LEU A 32 -7.49 -0.82 -2.77
CA LEU A 32 -7.56 -1.39 -4.11
C LEU A 32 -8.83 -2.24 -4.29
N LYS A 33 -9.26 -2.99 -3.27
CA LYS A 33 -10.48 -3.81 -3.29
C LYS A 33 -11.74 -2.99 -3.58
N GLN A 34 -11.79 -1.74 -3.12
CA GLN A 34 -12.93 -0.86 -3.38
C GLN A 34 -12.99 -0.35 -4.83
N LYS A 35 -11.87 -0.44 -5.57
CA LYS A 35 -11.77 0.18 -6.89
C LYS A 35 -11.50 -0.82 -8.02
N ILE A 36 -10.83 -1.93 -7.74
CA ILE A 36 -10.52 -3.00 -8.68
C ILE A 36 -11.47 -4.17 -8.41
N LYS A 37 -12.30 -4.52 -9.39
CA LYS A 37 -13.27 -5.61 -9.30
C LYS A 37 -12.66 -6.94 -9.77
N ILE A 38 -11.71 -7.46 -9.00
CA ILE A 38 -11.12 -8.81 -9.16
C ILE A 38 -11.29 -9.60 -7.87
N ASP A 39 -11.00 -10.91 -7.89
CA ASP A 39 -11.03 -11.73 -6.69
C ASP A 39 -10.03 -11.25 -5.62
N GLU A 40 -10.32 -11.50 -4.35
CA GLU A 40 -9.45 -11.09 -3.24
C GLU A 40 -8.07 -11.76 -3.29
N THR A 41 -8.00 -13.02 -3.71
CA THR A 41 -6.74 -13.75 -3.90
C THR A 41 -5.97 -13.17 -5.08
N GLU A 42 -6.65 -12.90 -6.20
CA GLU A 42 -6.04 -12.25 -7.36
C GLU A 42 -5.50 -10.86 -7.02
N LEU A 43 -6.24 -10.08 -6.22
CA LEU A 43 -5.78 -8.78 -5.75
C LEU A 43 -4.55 -8.89 -4.85
N LEU A 44 -4.53 -9.87 -3.94
CA LEU A 44 -3.38 -10.12 -3.08
C LEU A 44 -2.15 -10.50 -3.91
N MET A 45 -2.31 -11.38 -4.91
CA MET A 45 -1.25 -11.77 -5.85
C MET A 45 -0.75 -10.57 -6.66
N LEU A 46 -1.67 -9.76 -7.19
CA LEU A 46 -1.34 -8.54 -7.93
C LEU A 46 -0.53 -7.59 -7.06
N MET A 47 -0.95 -7.34 -5.83
CA MET A 47 -0.20 -6.51 -4.87
C MET A 47 1.22 -7.04 -4.65
N GLY A 48 1.40 -8.37 -4.55
CA GLY A 48 2.73 -8.98 -4.43
C GLY A 48 3.65 -8.71 -5.63
N LEU A 49 3.09 -8.38 -6.80
CA LEU A 49 3.85 -8.07 -8.01
C LEU A 49 4.11 -6.56 -8.20
N ILE A 50 3.19 -5.70 -7.74
CA ILE A 50 3.20 -4.28 -8.10
C ILE A 50 3.40 -3.31 -6.94
N CYS A 51 3.39 -3.82 -5.70
CA CYS A 51 3.61 -3.02 -4.50
C CYS A 51 4.96 -3.32 -3.85
N ASP A 52 5.61 -2.28 -3.36
CA ASP A 52 6.81 -2.39 -2.52
C ASP A 52 6.44 -2.12 -1.06
N ILE A 53 6.94 -2.94 -0.13
CA ILE A 53 6.95 -2.61 1.30
C ILE A 53 8.23 -1.86 1.60
N GLU A 54 8.12 -0.66 2.18
CA GLU A 54 9.26 0.19 2.52
C GLU A 54 9.24 0.55 4.01
N ILE A 55 10.39 0.48 4.65
CA ILE A 55 10.60 0.98 6.01
C ILE A 55 10.87 2.48 5.91
N TYR A 56 10.05 3.29 6.58
CA TYR A 56 10.21 4.74 6.58
C TYR A 56 11.18 5.18 7.69
N GLN A 57 10.91 4.79 8.94
CA GLN A 57 11.80 5.06 10.06
C GLN A 57 11.65 4.00 11.15
N VAL A 58 12.72 3.81 11.92
CA VAL A 58 12.81 2.86 13.04
C VAL A 58 13.44 3.48 14.30
N VAL A 59 13.47 4.81 14.37
CA VAL A 59 14.19 5.56 15.42
C VAL A 59 13.26 6.28 16.39
N ASP A 60 11.99 6.42 16.03
CA ASP A 60 10.96 7.03 16.87
C ASP A 60 10.29 5.98 17.78
N PRO A 61 9.56 6.39 18.85
CA PRO A 61 8.85 5.47 19.74
C PRO A 61 7.87 4.53 19.05
N LYS A 62 7.35 4.92 17.87
CA LYS A 62 6.62 4.04 16.96
C LYS A 62 7.43 3.89 15.71
N LEU A 63 7.50 2.70 15.14
CA LEU A 63 8.17 2.37 13.89
C LEU A 63 7.19 2.53 12.72
N THR A 64 7.65 3.03 11.57
CA THR A 64 6.76 3.35 10.44
C THR A 64 7.13 2.56 9.21
N ALA A 65 6.11 1.93 8.60
CA ALA A 65 6.21 1.27 7.31
C ALA A 65 5.21 1.89 6.32
N ARG A 66 5.51 1.74 5.03
CA ARG A 66 4.62 2.16 3.95
C ARG A 66 4.57 1.15 2.82
N ILE A 67 3.41 1.07 2.16
CA ILE A 67 3.26 0.35 0.89
C ILE A 67 3.26 1.36 -0.22
N LYS A 68 4.13 1.17 -1.20
CA LYS A 68 4.25 2.02 -2.37
C LYS A 68 3.72 1.29 -3.59
N ILE A 69 2.87 1.94 -4.38
CA ILE A 69 2.46 1.47 -5.70
C ILE A 69 2.70 2.56 -6.73
N ARG A 70 3.28 2.19 -7.88
CA ARG A 70 3.46 3.11 -9.01
C ARG A 70 2.14 3.24 -9.76
N LYS A 71 1.68 4.47 -9.99
CA LYS A 71 0.39 4.75 -10.67
C LYS A 71 0.33 4.17 -12.09
N ASP A 72 1.47 4.03 -12.76
CA ASP A 72 1.54 3.39 -14.08
C ASP A 72 1.03 1.95 -14.05
N ASN A 73 1.28 1.20 -12.97
CA ASN A 73 0.81 -0.18 -12.79
C ASN A 73 -0.72 -0.26 -12.68
N LEU A 74 -1.36 0.88 -12.41
CA LEU A 74 -2.77 1.03 -12.14
C LEU A 74 -3.57 1.62 -13.31
N LYS A 75 -2.90 2.02 -14.40
CA LYS A 75 -3.53 2.69 -15.56
C LYS A 75 -4.65 1.88 -16.21
N ASN A 76 -4.52 0.56 -16.25
CA ASN A 76 -5.51 -0.31 -16.89
C ASN A 76 -6.78 -0.51 -16.04
N PHE A 77 -6.79 -0.04 -14.79
CA PHE A 77 -7.88 -0.27 -13.84
C PHE A 77 -8.83 0.92 -13.68
N ASN A 78 -8.73 1.97 -14.52
CA ASN A 78 -9.57 3.18 -14.48
C ASN A 78 -9.76 3.75 -13.06
N LEU A 79 -8.64 3.90 -12.34
CA LEU A 79 -8.65 4.34 -10.95
C LEU A 79 -8.62 5.87 -10.86
N ASN A 80 -9.62 6.46 -10.21
CA ASN A 80 -9.53 7.82 -9.69
C ASN A 80 -8.66 7.78 -8.42
N PHE A 81 -7.52 8.47 -8.47
CA PHE A 81 -6.63 8.65 -7.31
C PHE A 81 -7.19 9.69 -6.33
N LEU A 82 -6.51 9.95 -5.19
CA LEU A 82 -7.01 10.85 -4.14
C LEU A 82 -7.12 12.32 -4.62
#